data_AF-A0A1G1I7J1-F1
#
_entry.id   AF-A0A1G1I7J1-F1
#
_cell.length_a   1.000
_cell.length_b   1.000
_cell.length_c   1.000
_cell.angle_alpha   90.00
_cell.angle_beta   90.00
_cell.angle_gamma   90.00
#
_symmetry.space_group_name_H-M   'P 1'
#
loop_
_entity.id
_entity.type
_entity.pdbx_description
1 polymer ?
#
loop_
_entity_poly.entity_id
_entity_poly.type
_entity_poly.pdbx_seq_one_letter_code
_entity_poly.pdbx_strand_id
1 'polypeptide(L)'
;MVNGIGENVSRKDGKTYRRAHLFVQGEDPGSLQASIPQDSLVLAKAVTDHVGKVCTATLNLREFKGTLYVDLAALQPLSGK
;
A
#
# COMPACT_ATOMS: atom_id res chain seq x y z
N MET A 1 4.67 -2.97 -9.20
CA MET A 1 5.13 -4.18 -8.49
C MET A 1 5.04 -3.96 -6.99
N VAL A 2 4.67 -4.98 -6.21
CA VAL A 2 4.65 -4.88 -4.75
C VAL A 2 6.05 -5.17 -4.20
N ASN A 3 6.63 -4.24 -3.44
CA ASN A 3 7.97 -4.39 -2.89
C ASN A 3 7.97 -4.93 -1.44
N GLY A 4 6.89 -4.68 -0.68
CA GLY A 4 6.76 -5.20 0.68
C GLY A 4 5.71 -4.48 1.52
N ILE A 5 5.64 -4.85 2.80
CA ILE A 5 4.79 -4.21 3.81
C ILE A 5 5.67 -3.69 4.95
N GLY A 6 5.41 -2.46 5.38
CA GLY A 6 6.00 -1.86 6.58
C GLY A 6 4.95 -1.76 7.67
N GLU A 7 5.30 -2.15 8.89
CA GLU A 7 4.44 -1.98 10.06
C GLU A 7 5.11 -1.04 11.08
N ASN A 8 4.33 -0.13 11.65
CA ASN A 8 4.77 0.71 12.74
C ASN A 8 3.70 0.74 13.84
N VAL A 9 4.08 0.35 15.06
CA VAL A 9 3.21 0.47 16.23
C VAL A 9 3.41 1.85 16.83
N SER A 10 2.37 2.67 16.78
CA SER A 10 2.40 3.99 17.38
C SER A 10 2.49 3.87 18.89
N ARG A 11 3.52 4.53 19.47
CA ARG A 11 3.70 4.62 20.92
C ARG A 11 2.63 5.48 21.60
N LYS A 12 1.91 6.31 20.85
CA LYS A 12 0.94 7.29 21.39
C LYS A 12 -0.44 6.67 21.64
N ASP A 13 -0.87 5.77 20.77
CA ASP A 13 -2.22 5.18 20.81
C ASP A 13 -2.22 3.66 20.67
N GLY A 14 -1.04 3.02 20.61
CA GLY A 14 -0.90 1.56 20.50
C GLY A 14 -1.36 0.98 19.17
N LYS A 15 -1.74 1.82 18.19
CA LYS A 15 -2.29 1.36 16.92
C LYS A 15 -1.17 0.91 15.98
N THR A 16 -1.41 -0.19 15.28
CA THR A 16 -0.53 -0.68 14.22
C THR A 16 -0.91 0.01 12.91
N TYR A 17 0.02 0.80 12.39
CA TYR A 17 -0.08 1.41 11.08
C TYR A 17 0.68 0.55 10.08
N ARG A 18 -0.01 0.15 9.01
CA ARG A 18 0.57 -0.65 7.93
C ARG A 18 0.71 0.19 6.68
N ARG A 19 1.78 -0.03 5.92
CA ARG A 19 2.03 0.62 4.63
C ARG A 19 2.45 -0.40 3.59
N ALA A 20 1.84 -0.34 2.43
CA ALA A 20 2.31 -1.05 1.25
C ALA A 20 3.42 -0.23 0.59
N HIS A 21 4.55 -0.86 0.32
CA HIS A 21 5.61 -0.30 -0.49
C HIS A 21 5.40 -0.74 -1.93
N LEU A 22 5.04 0.21 -2.79
CA LEU A 22 4.73 -0.03 -4.20
C LEU A 22 5.84 0.55 -5.07
N PHE A 23 6.27 -0.23 -6.06
CA PHE A 23 7.14 0.21 -7.14
C PHE A 23 6.29 0.48 -8.38
N VAL A 24 6.37 1.69 -8.92
CA VAL A 24 5.67 2.12 -10.12
C VAL A 24 6.65 2.09 -11.28
N GLN A 25 6.38 1.23 -12.26
CA GLN A 25 7.24 1.09 -13.44
C GLN A 25 6.97 2.24 -14.41
N GLY A 26 8.03 2.88 -14.90
CA GLY A 26 8.02 3.98 -15.85
C GLY A 26 9.44 4.22 -16.39
N GLU A 27 9.63 5.21 -17.25
CA GLU A 27 10.98 5.61 -17.73
C GLU A 27 11.87 6.09 -16.57
N ASP A 28 11.28 6.78 -15.59
CA ASP A 28 11.87 7.06 -14.29
C ASP A 28 11.08 6.31 -13.21
N PRO A 29 11.58 5.17 -12.70
CA PRO A 29 10.84 4.32 -11.77
C PRO A 29 10.65 5.00 -10.41
N GLY A 30 9.39 5.14 -10.01
CA GLY A 30 9.00 5.75 -8.75
C GLY A 30 8.70 4.75 -7.63
N SER A 31 8.86 5.18 -6.38
CA SER A 31 8.33 4.47 -5.22
C SER A 31 7.15 5.21 -4.61
N LEU A 32 6.13 4.47 -4.18
CA LEU A 32 4.95 4.99 -3.53
C LEU A 32 4.68 4.22 -2.24
N GLN A 33 4.44 4.94 -1.15
CA GLN A 33 3.93 4.35 0.08
C GLN A 33 2.43 4.62 0.17
N ALA A 34 1.64 3.55 0.22
CA ALA A 34 0.21 3.63 0.44
C ALA A 34 -0.14 3.07 1.82
N SER A 35 -0.91 3.81 2.62
CA SER A 35 -1.38 3.34 3.92
C SER A 35 -2.39 2.21 3.72
N ILE A 36 -2.35 1.20 4.59
CA ILE A 36 -3.34 0.14 4.64
C ILE A 36 -4.25 0.40 5.84
N PRO A 37 -5.57 0.55 5.64
CA PRO A 37 -6.51 0.72 6.74
C PRO A 37 -6.36 -0.39 7.78
N GLN A 38 -6.35 0.00 9.06
CA GLN A 38 -6.05 -0.92 10.17
C GLN A 38 -7.05 -2.09 10.27
N ASP A 39 -8.30 -1.81 9.91
CA ASP A 39 -9.43 -2.74 9.87
C ASP A 39 -9.38 -3.69 8.67
N SER A 40 -8.59 -3.39 7.65
CA SER A 40 -8.50 -4.21 6.44
C SER A 40 -7.36 -5.22 6.48
N LEU A 41 -7.56 -6.29 7.25
CA LEU A 41 -6.62 -7.44 7.28
C LEU A 41 -6.49 -8.13 5.92
N VAL A 42 -7.56 -8.10 5.11
CA VAL A 42 -7.57 -8.68 3.75
C VAL A 42 -6.57 -7.97 2.85
N LEU A 43 -6.53 -6.63 2.87
CA LEU A 43 -5.56 -5.86 2.08
C LEU A 43 -4.13 -6.08 2.55
N ALA A 44 -3.91 -6.13 3.86
CA ALA A 44 -2.58 -6.46 4.40
C ALA A 44 -2.09 -7.82 3.90
N LYS A 45 -2.95 -8.84 3.96
CA LYS A 45 -2.63 -10.17 3.42
C LYS A 45 -2.38 -10.14 1.91
N ALA A 46 -3.20 -9.43 1.14
CA ALA A 46 -3.04 -9.34 -0.32
C ALA A 46 -1.69 -8.71 -0.70
N VAL A 47 -1.24 -7.68 0.02
CA VAL A 47 0.09 -7.08 -0.18
C VAL A 47 1.18 -8.11 0.07
N THR A 48 1.12 -8.87 1.16
CA THR A 48 2.08 -9.92 1.48
C THR A 48 2.09 -11.04 0.43
N ASP A 49 0.92 -11.52 0.01
CA ASP A 49 0.77 -12.62 -0.96
C ASP A 49 1.25 -12.25 -2.38
N HIS A 50 1.41 -10.95 -2.66
CA HIS A 50 1.74 -10.42 -3.96
C HIS A 50 3.08 -9.70 -4.05
N VAL A 51 3.92 -9.79 -3.01
CA VAL A 51 5.31 -9.32 -3.05
C VAL A 51 6.03 -9.89 -4.27
N GLY A 52 6.75 -9.03 -4.99
CA GLY A 52 7.46 -9.35 -6.23
C GLY A 52 6.58 -9.47 -7.47
N LYS A 53 5.24 -9.38 -7.34
CA LYS A 53 4.32 -9.50 -8.47
C LYS A 53 3.93 -8.13 -9.02
N VAL A 54 3.66 -8.09 -10.33
CA VAL A 54 3.01 -6.95 -10.97
C VAL A 54 1.52 -7.00 -10.63
N CYS A 55 1.00 -5.87 -10.15
CA CYS A 55 -0.38 -5.75 -9.67
C CYS A 55 -1.00 -4.44 -10.16
N THR A 56 -2.30 -4.44 -10.33
CA THR A 56 -3.12 -3.23 -10.38
C THR A 56 -3.46 -2.83 -8.94
N ALA A 57 -3.14 -1.60 -8.56
CA ALA A 57 -3.51 -1.02 -7.27
C ALA A 57 -4.56 0.07 -7.47
N THR A 58 -5.64 0.03 -6.70
CA THR A 58 -6.59 1.15 -6.58
C THR A 58 -6.26 1.93 -5.33
N LEU A 59 -6.13 3.25 -5.47
CA LEU A 59 -5.70 4.16 -4.40
C LEU A 59 -6.78 5.19 -4.14
N ASN A 60 -7.04 5.46 -2.85
CA ASN A 60 -7.80 6.62 -2.42
C ASN A 60 -6.81 7.74 -2.09
N LEU A 61 -7.04 8.92 -2.65
CA LEU A 61 -6.30 10.14 -2.31
C LEU A 61 -7.14 10.96 -1.35
N ARG A 62 -6.60 11.30 -0.18
CA ARG A 62 -7.29 12.12 0.82
C ARG A 62 -6.38 13.25 1.27
N GLU A 63 -6.90 14.46 1.30
CA GLU A 63 -6.20 15.58 1.93
C GLU A 63 -6.70 15.77 3.37
N PHE A 64 -5.79 15.90 4.31
CA PHE A 64 -6.13 16.29 5.68
C PHE A 64 -5.11 17.30 6.20
N LYS A 65 -5.59 18.49 6.58
CA LYS A 65 -4.76 19.60 7.07
C LYS A 65 -3.59 19.92 6.12
N GLY A 66 -3.84 19.97 4.81
CA GLY A 66 -2.83 20.25 3.79
C GLY A 66 -1.83 19.12 3.52
N THR A 67 -1.98 17.97 4.19
CA THR A 67 -1.18 16.78 3.91
C THR A 67 -1.98 15.84 3.01
N LEU A 68 -1.38 15.44 1.88
CA LEU A 68 -1.93 14.41 1.01
C LEU A 68 -1.60 13.03 1.58
N TYR A 69 -2.63 12.20 1.73
CA TYR A 69 -2.55 10.80 2.13
C TYR A 69 -2.96 9.93 0.96
N VAL A 70 -2.20 8.86 0.76
CA VAL A 70 -2.47 7.83 -0.24
C VAL A 70 -2.82 6.56 0.52
N ASP A 71 -4.03 6.06 0.36
CA ASP A 71 -4.50 4.84 0.99
C ASP A 71 -4.76 3.76 -0.05
N LEU A 72 -4.34 2.53 0.25
CA LEU A 72 -4.62 1.38 -0.60
C LEU A 72 -6.08 0.96 -0.42
N ALA A 73 -6.85 0.98 -1.52
CA ALA A 73 -8.25 0.57 -1.54
C ALA A 73 -8.43 -0.86 -2.09
N ALA A 74 -7.63 -1.23 -3.09
CA ALA A 74 -7.63 -2.58 -3.66
C ALA A 74 -6.27 -2.92 -4.25
N LEU A 75 -5.93 -4.21 -4.26
CA LEU A 75 -4.74 -4.74 -4.91
C LEU A 75 -5.09 -6.06 -5.61
N GLN A 76 -4.82 -6.13 -6.91
CA GLN A 76 -5.10 -7.32 -7.71
C GLN A 76 -3.86 -7.66 -8.55
N PRO A 77 -3.45 -8.94 -8.61
CA PRO A 77 -2.35 -9.33 -9.48
C PRO A 77 -2.74 -9.05 -10.93
N LEU A 78 -1.82 -8.46 -11.69
CA LEU A 78 -1.99 -8.32 -13.13
C LEU A 78 -1.90 -9.73 -13.70
N SER A 79 -3.05 -10.32 -14.01
CA SER A 79 -3.10 -11.67 -14.55
C SER A 79 -2.44 -11.64 -15.93
N GLY A 80 -1.26 -12.25 -16.05
CA GLY A 80 -0.69 -12.57 -17.35
C GLY A 80 -1.58 -13.62 -18.02
N LYS A 81 -1.81 -13.45 -19.33
CA LYS A 81 -2.05 -14.60 -20.20
C LYS A 81 -0.82 -15.51 -20.17
#